data_AF-A0A6M3LNJ0-F1
#
_entry.id   AF-A0A6M3LNJ0-F1
#
_cell.length_a   1.000
_cell.length_b   1.000
_cell.length_c   1.000
_cell.angle_alpha   90.00
_cell.angle_beta   90.00
_cell.angle_gamma   90.00
#
_symmetry.space_group_name_H-M   'P 1'
#
loop_
_entity.id
_entity.type
_entity.pdbx_description
1 polymer ?
#
loop_
_entity_poly.entity_id
_entity_poly.type
_entity_poly.pdbx_seq_one_letter_code
_entity_poly.pdbx_strand_id
1 'polypeptide(L)'
;MTEEKGAYDFMDTNEDSMDLETVPDVGTLEPEGWKYTNNAMVFSRNPTWDEAEDIAAALTKMNMASGAWVGDAALRFSLLWPDVHYQLWDDRYAGKTVLNRMIEAKKIPPPRRRELSAGVISAICGLDTEEDQDTAIEIADRDGLTVAEVRELVKTMKGTPPKPEKVYRIPCIHCGAEMEITESELRGSHEAARPVPIKV
;
A
#
# COMPACT_ATOMS: atom_id res chain seq x y z
N MET A 1 15.79 -74.55 27.20
CA MET A 1 14.38 -74.29 26.87
C MET A 1 14.35 -72.84 26.39
N THR A 2 14.46 -72.58 25.08
CA THR A 2 13.34 -72.46 24.12
C THR A 2 12.36 -71.38 24.64
N GLU A 3 12.12 -70.23 24.00
CA GLU A 3 11.75 -69.94 22.60
C GLU A 3 11.85 -68.40 22.38
N GLU A 4 12.37 -67.96 21.22
CA GLU A 4 11.65 -67.24 20.14
C GLU A 4 11.54 -65.71 20.34
N LYS A 5 12.36 -64.88 19.69
CA LYS A 5 12.17 -64.35 18.31
C LYS A 5 10.74 -63.87 18.03
N GLY A 6 10.41 -62.67 18.49
CA GLY A 6 9.31 -61.86 17.97
C GLY A 6 9.85 -60.84 16.96
N ALA A 7 9.36 -60.93 15.73
CA ALA A 7 9.74 -60.10 14.59
C ALA A 7 9.32 -58.63 14.78
N TYR A 8 10.22 -57.72 14.39
CA TYR A 8 9.87 -56.33 14.09
C TYR A 8 9.12 -56.33 12.75
N ASP A 9 7.79 -56.37 12.80
CA ASP A 9 6.97 -56.01 11.64
C ASP A 9 6.97 -54.49 11.51
N PHE A 10 7.66 -54.07 10.47
CA PHE A 10 7.68 -52.71 9.94
C PHE A 10 6.29 -52.44 9.38
N MET A 11 5.39 -51.88 10.21
CA MET A 11 4.11 -51.40 9.69
C MET A 11 4.38 -50.22 8.76
N ASP A 12 4.01 -50.43 7.50
CA ASP A 12 3.80 -49.43 6.46
C ASP A 12 3.31 -48.13 7.08
N THR A 13 4.17 -47.11 7.07
CA THR A 13 3.69 -45.74 7.08
C THR A 13 2.91 -45.57 5.79
N ASN A 14 1.60 -45.75 5.87
CA ASN A 14 0.68 -45.23 4.87
C ASN A 14 1.09 -43.77 4.64
N GLU A 15 1.68 -43.53 3.47
CA GLU A 15 1.60 -42.26 2.77
C GLU A 15 0.11 -42.03 2.48
N ASP A 16 -0.66 -41.72 3.53
CA ASP A 16 -1.89 -40.98 3.37
C ASP A 16 -1.43 -39.60 2.92
N SER A 17 -1.33 -39.50 1.59
CA SER A 17 -1.44 -38.27 0.85
C SER A 17 -2.52 -37.45 1.56
N MET A 18 -2.08 -36.47 2.35
CA MET A 18 -2.94 -35.38 2.75
C MET A 18 -3.35 -34.74 1.44
N ASP A 19 -4.50 -35.17 0.93
CA ASP A 19 -5.30 -34.40 0.01
C ASP A 19 -5.30 -33.01 0.62
N LEU A 20 -4.57 -32.10 -0.03
CA LEU A 20 -4.72 -30.68 0.15
C LEU A 20 -6.19 -30.45 -0.09
N GLU A 21 -6.97 -30.50 1.00
CA GLU A 21 -8.37 -30.10 1.01
C GLU A 21 -8.35 -28.78 0.27
N THR A 22 -8.92 -28.83 -0.93
CA THR A 22 -9.12 -27.69 -1.80
C THR A 22 -9.65 -26.62 -0.89
N VAL A 23 -8.81 -25.60 -0.63
CA VAL A 23 -9.24 -24.37 0.03
C VAL A 23 -10.54 -24.05 -0.68
N PRO A 24 -11.69 -24.07 0.02
CA PRO A 24 -12.95 -23.83 -0.65
C PRO A 24 -12.74 -22.54 -1.41
N ASP A 25 -12.91 -22.59 -2.73
CA ASP A 25 -12.96 -21.41 -3.56
C ASP A 25 -13.99 -20.54 -2.85
N VAL A 26 -13.49 -19.51 -2.14
CA VAL A 26 -14.34 -18.56 -1.44
C VAL A 26 -14.90 -17.79 -2.61
N GLY A 27 -15.92 -18.40 -3.23
CA GLY A 27 -16.55 -17.91 -4.43
C GLY A 27 -16.73 -16.45 -4.16
N THR A 28 -16.07 -15.64 -4.98
CA THR A 28 -16.24 -14.21 -4.95
C THR A 28 -17.73 -14.02 -5.15
N LEU A 29 -18.45 -13.89 -4.04
CA LEU A 29 -19.76 -13.28 -3.99
C LEU A 29 -19.44 -11.88 -4.50
N GLU A 30 -19.42 -11.72 -5.82
CA GLU A 30 -19.43 -10.41 -6.43
C GLU A 30 -20.84 -9.92 -6.11
N PRO A 31 -21.01 -9.05 -5.11
CA PRO A 31 -22.33 -8.48 -4.88
C PRO A 31 -22.80 -7.88 -6.19
N GLU A 32 -24.03 -8.21 -6.60
CA GLU A 32 -24.61 -7.77 -7.87
C GLU A 32 -24.71 -6.23 -7.90
N GLY A 33 -23.63 -5.55 -8.29
CA GLY A 33 -23.60 -4.09 -8.31
C GLY A 33 -22.24 -3.44 -8.15
N TRP A 34 -21.25 -4.13 -7.58
CA TRP A 34 -19.90 -3.58 -7.44
C TRP A 34 -18.82 -4.66 -7.40
N LYS A 35 -17.60 -4.26 -7.79
CA LYS A 35 -16.41 -5.12 -7.82
C LYS A 35 -15.26 -4.45 -7.08
N TYR A 36 -14.53 -5.24 -6.30
CA TYR A 36 -13.28 -4.83 -5.68
C TYR A 36 -12.11 -5.27 -6.56
N THR A 37 -11.16 -4.37 -6.78
CA THR A 37 -9.83 -4.66 -7.34
C THR A 37 -8.77 -4.25 -6.33
N ASN A 38 -7.49 -4.48 -6.61
CA ASN A 38 -6.39 -4.16 -5.69
C ASN A 38 -6.48 -2.73 -5.11
N ASN A 39 -6.74 -1.73 -5.96
CA ASN A 39 -6.78 -0.31 -5.55
C ASN A 39 -7.99 0.45 -6.12
N ALA A 40 -9.08 -0.24 -6.44
CA ALA A 40 -10.33 0.41 -6.82
C ALA A 40 -11.56 -0.41 -6.43
N MET A 41 -12.66 0.31 -6.19
CA MET A 41 -14.00 -0.24 -6.15
C MET A 41 -14.79 0.34 -7.32
N VAL A 42 -15.35 -0.54 -8.15
CA VAL A 42 -16.08 -0.14 -9.37
C VAL A 42 -17.53 -0.55 -9.24
N PHE A 43 -18.45 0.41 -9.40
CA PHE A 43 -19.89 0.18 -9.37
C PHE A 43 -20.39 -0.13 -10.79
N SER A 44 -21.09 -1.26 -10.97
CA SER A 44 -21.77 -1.59 -12.23
C SER A 44 -23.14 -0.94 -12.34
N ARG A 45 -23.73 -0.48 -11.23
CA ARG A 45 -24.99 0.30 -11.18
C ARG A 45 -24.97 1.35 -10.07
N ASN A 46 -26.04 2.12 -9.95
CA ASN A 46 -26.24 2.94 -8.75
C ASN A 46 -26.70 2.03 -7.61
N PRO A 47 -26.02 2.02 -6.45
CA PRO A 47 -26.54 1.34 -5.26
C PRO A 47 -27.81 2.03 -4.75
N THR A 48 -28.68 1.28 -4.09
CA THR A 48 -29.76 1.83 -3.25
C THR A 48 -29.18 2.36 -1.93
N TRP A 49 -30.00 3.06 -1.14
CA TRP A 49 -29.57 3.56 0.16
C TRP A 49 -29.16 2.42 1.11
N ASP A 50 -30.01 1.40 1.23
CA ASP A 50 -29.75 0.22 2.07
C ASP A 50 -28.46 -0.50 1.65
N GLU A 51 -28.21 -0.63 0.33
CA GLU A 51 -26.95 -1.18 -0.17
C GLU A 51 -25.74 -0.30 0.16
N ALA A 52 -25.92 1.03 0.15
CA ALA A 52 -24.86 1.96 0.52
C ALA A 52 -24.53 1.89 2.02
N GLU A 53 -25.53 1.69 2.88
CA GLU A 53 -25.35 1.44 4.31
C GLU A 53 -24.55 0.15 4.54
N ASP A 54 -24.91 -0.94 3.85
CA ASP A 54 -24.20 -2.21 3.92
C ASP A 54 -22.75 -2.09 3.43
N ILE A 55 -22.54 -1.42 2.28
CA ILE A 55 -21.20 -1.15 1.74
C ILE A 55 -20.38 -0.33 2.72
N ALA A 56 -20.93 0.76 3.26
CA ALA A 56 -20.21 1.63 4.17
C ALA A 56 -19.84 0.87 5.46
N ALA A 57 -20.77 0.11 6.03
CA ALA A 57 -20.52 -0.73 7.20
C ALA A 57 -19.47 -1.81 6.94
N ALA A 58 -19.48 -2.44 5.76
CA ALA A 58 -18.47 -3.41 5.35
C ALA A 58 -17.10 -2.75 5.18
N LEU A 59 -17.04 -1.61 4.49
CA LEU A 59 -15.80 -0.84 4.28
C LEU A 59 -15.22 -0.30 5.59
N THR A 60 -16.04 0.11 6.56
CA THR A 60 -15.59 0.48 7.91
C THR A 60 -14.89 -0.70 8.62
N LYS A 61 -15.34 -1.94 8.40
CA LYS A 61 -14.65 -3.13 8.94
C LYS A 61 -13.40 -3.46 8.13
N MET A 62 -13.45 -3.27 6.81
CA MET A 62 -12.39 -3.62 5.87
C MET A 62 -11.33 -2.55 5.65
N ASN A 63 -11.46 -1.32 6.14
CA ASN A 63 -10.54 -0.24 5.79
C ASN A 63 -9.14 -0.33 6.43
N MET A 64 -8.85 -1.40 7.18
CA MET A 64 -7.46 -1.83 7.36
C MET A 64 -6.82 -2.41 6.09
N ALA A 65 -7.60 -2.89 5.12
CA ALA A 65 -7.14 -3.57 3.91
C ALA A 65 -6.95 -2.64 2.70
N SER A 66 -7.87 -1.70 2.42
CA SER A 66 -7.70 -0.76 1.30
C SER A 66 -8.48 0.55 1.47
N GLY A 67 -7.75 1.66 1.65
CA GLY A 67 -8.34 3.01 1.73
C GLY A 67 -8.88 3.52 0.38
N ALA A 68 -8.47 2.92 -0.75
CA ALA A 68 -8.94 3.32 -2.07
C ALA A 68 -10.42 3.00 -2.28
N TRP A 69 -10.89 1.85 -1.78
CA TRP A 69 -12.30 1.43 -1.87
C TRP A 69 -13.22 2.38 -1.10
N VAL A 70 -12.78 2.86 0.06
CA VAL A 70 -13.50 3.88 0.85
C VAL A 70 -13.63 5.16 0.03
N GLY A 71 -12.56 5.59 -0.63
CA GLY A 71 -12.59 6.80 -1.46
C GLY A 71 -13.60 6.71 -2.60
N ASP A 72 -13.65 5.57 -3.28
CA ASP A 72 -14.59 5.33 -4.37
C ASP A 72 -16.05 5.31 -3.92
N ALA A 73 -16.33 4.56 -2.84
CA ALA A 73 -17.67 4.50 -2.28
C ALA A 73 -18.11 5.89 -1.79
N ALA A 74 -17.25 6.62 -1.07
CA ALA A 74 -17.55 7.97 -0.60
C ALA A 74 -17.82 8.94 -1.75
N LEU A 75 -16.99 8.91 -2.80
CA LEU A 75 -17.20 9.73 -3.98
C LEU A 75 -18.52 9.38 -4.65
N ARG A 76 -18.81 8.08 -4.83
CA ARG A 76 -20.05 7.60 -5.43
C ARG A 76 -21.27 8.03 -4.63
N PHE A 77 -21.26 7.87 -3.32
CA PHE A 77 -22.37 8.23 -2.44
C PHE A 77 -22.58 9.75 -2.40
N SER A 78 -21.51 10.55 -2.41
CA SER A 78 -21.62 12.01 -2.47
C SER A 78 -22.31 12.51 -3.75
N LEU A 79 -22.21 11.75 -4.84
CA LEU A 79 -22.87 12.08 -6.12
C LEU A 79 -24.34 11.68 -6.13
N LEU A 80 -24.70 10.57 -5.45
CA LEU A 80 -26.06 10.06 -5.41
C LEU A 80 -26.91 10.74 -4.33
N TRP A 81 -26.32 11.04 -3.18
CA TRP A 81 -26.99 11.63 -2.02
C TRP A 81 -26.16 12.78 -1.41
N PRO A 82 -26.04 13.93 -2.10
CA PRO A 82 -25.16 15.02 -1.68
C PRO A 82 -25.39 15.50 -0.25
N ASP A 83 -26.64 15.54 0.19
CA ASP A 83 -27.04 16.14 1.46
C ASP A 83 -27.04 15.18 2.66
N VAL A 84 -26.88 13.88 2.43
CA VAL A 84 -27.04 12.86 3.49
C VAL A 84 -25.98 11.75 3.48
N HIS A 85 -25.16 11.64 2.43
CA HIS A 85 -24.16 10.56 2.31
C HIS A 85 -23.16 10.48 3.48
N TYR A 86 -22.92 11.56 4.22
CA TYR A 86 -22.05 11.54 5.40
C TYR A 86 -22.63 10.68 6.54
N GLN A 87 -23.95 10.46 6.56
CA GLN A 87 -24.63 9.63 7.57
C GLN A 87 -24.31 8.14 7.41
N LEU A 88 -23.81 7.72 6.25
CA LEU A 88 -23.42 6.34 5.96
C LEU A 88 -22.15 5.92 6.71
N TRP A 89 -21.34 6.87 7.17
CA TRP A 89 -20.02 6.60 7.76
C TRP A 89 -20.09 6.79 9.28
N ASP A 90 -19.68 5.77 10.07
CA ASP A 90 -19.63 5.85 11.55
C ASP A 90 -18.70 7.01 11.98
N ASP A 91 -19.17 7.87 12.89
CA ASP A 91 -18.42 8.99 13.48
C ASP A 91 -17.04 8.57 14.02
N ARG A 92 -16.89 7.32 14.47
CA ARG A 92 -15.62 6.77 14.97
C ARG A 92 -14.56 6.59 13.90
N TYR A 93 -14.94 6.56 12.62
CA TYR A 93 -14.03 6.33 11.50
C TYR A 93 -13.23 7.56 11.07
N ALA A 94 -13.42 8.68 11.78
CA ALA A 94 -12.88 9.99 11.47
C ALA A 94 -13.29 10.42 10.06
N GLY A 95 -14.35 11.23 9.95
CA GLY A 95 -14.79 11.80 8.65
C GLY A 95 -13.65 12.40 7.82
N LYS A 96 -12.57 12.87 8.46
CA LYS A 96 -11.34 13.29 7.78
C LYS A 96 -10.69 12.19 6.92
N THR A 97 -10.64 10.95 7.37
CA THR A 97 -10.09 9.81 6.61
C THR A 97 -10.91 9.58 5.36
N VAL A 98 -12.24 9.45 5.50
CA VAL A 98 -13.16 9.24 4.37
C VAL A 98 -13.06 10.40 3.38
N LEU A 99 -13.06 11.65 3.87
CA LEU A 99 -12.90 12.84 3.03
C LEU A 99 -11.56 12.83 2.28
N ASN A 100 -10.45 12.50 2.94
CA ASN A 100 -9.14 12.41 2.29
C ASN A 100 -9.13 11.35 1.19
N ARG A 101 -9.71 10.17 1.46
CA ARG A 101 -9.81 9.10 0.45
C ARG A 101 -10.73 9.48 -0.71
N MET A 102 -11.82 10.18 -0.43
CA MET A 102 -12.71 10.72 -1.47
C MET A 102 -11.99 11.72 -2.37
N ILE A 103 -11.17 12.61 -1.79
CA ILE A 103 -10.34 13.56 -2.55
C ILE A 103 -9.33 12.81 -3.43
N GLU A 104 -8.65 11.80 -2.89
CA GLU A 104 -7.74 10.94 -3.67
C GLU A 104 -8.48 10.27 -4.84
N ALA A 105 -9.64 9.66 -4.59
CA ALA A 105 -10.43 9.00 -5.62
C ALA A 105 -10.95 9.97 -6.69
N LYS A 106 -11.22 11.23 -6.32
CA LYS A 106 -11.61 12.30 -7.25
C LYS A 106 -10.45 12.73 -8.14
N LYS A 107 -9.22 12.79 -7.60
CA LYS A 107 -8.03 13.19 -8.37
C LYS A 107 -7.51 12.09 -9.28
N ILE A 108 -7.56 10.83 -8.83
CA ILE A 108 -7.01 9.70 -9.56
C ILE A 108 -8.12 8.64 -9.69
N PRO A 109 -8.87 8.61 -10.81
CA PRO A 109 -10.02 7.73 -10.98
C PRO A 109 -9.63 6.25 -11.10
N PRO A 110 -10.60 5.30 -10.94
CA PRO A 110 -10.33 3.86 -10.94
C PRO A 110 -9.44 3.35 -12.08
N PRO A 111 -9.62 3.77 -13.35
CA PRO A 111 -8.79 3.29 -14.45
C PRO A 111 -7.30 3.61 -14.30
N ARG A 112 -6.96 4.72 -13.62
CA ARG A 112 -5.58 5.21 -13.47
C ARG A 112 -4.86 4.62 -12.25
N ARG A 113 -5.59 4.12 -11.25
CA ARG A 113 -4.99 3.63 -9.99
C ARG A 113 -5.02 2.12 -9.78
N ARG A 114 -5.82 1.36 -10.55
CA ARG A 114 -6.02 -0.08 -10.31
C ARG A 114 -4.72 -0.90 -10.33
N GLU A 115 -3.73 -0.48 -11.12
CA GLU A 115 -2.42 -1.16 -11.25
C GLU A 115 -1.33 -0.55 -10.35
N LEU A 116 -1.60 0.59 -9.71
CA LEU A 116 -0.61 1.30 -8.90
C LEU A 116 -0.64 0.81 -7.46
N SER A 117 0.50 0.83 -6.76
CA SER A 117 0.50 0.59 -5.33
C SER A 117 -0.16 1.73 -4.55
N ALA A 118 -0.81 1.43 -3.42
CA ALA A 118 -1.45 2.44 -2.56
C ALA A 118 -0.49 3.58 -2.15
N GLY A 119 0.79 3.27 -1.93
CA GLY A 119 1.82 4.25 -1.60
C GLY A 119 2.12 5.23 -2.74
N VAL A 120 2.13 4.74 -3.98
CA VAL A 120 2.31 5.57 -5.19
C VAL A 120 1.10 6.48 -5.38
N ILE A 121 -0.12 5.94 -5.27
CA ILE A 121 -1.38 6.71 -5.41
C ILE A 121 -1.40 7.90 -4.45
N SER A 122 -1.14 7.67 -3.15
CA SER A 122 -1.11 8.76 -2.16
C SER A 122 0.01 9.78 -2.41
N ALA A 123 1.13 9.37 -3.01
CA ALA A 123 2.21 10.30 -3.37
C ALA A 123 1.82 11.20 -4.53
N ILE A 124 1.39 10.62 -5.66
CA ILE A 124 1.07 11.37 -6.89
C ILE A 124 -0.20 12.20 -6.75
N CYS A 125 -1.14 11.83 -5.86
CA CYS A 125 -2.33 12.64 -5.53
C CYS A 125 -1.96 14.05 -5.03
N GLY A 126 -0.74 14.22 -4.53
CA GLY A 126 -0.20 15.52 -4.20
C GLY A 126 -0.16 16.49 -5.39
N LEU A 127 -0.01 16.01 -6.62
CA LEU A 127 0.09 16.82 -7.83
C LEU A 127 -1.29 17.37 -8.24
N ASP A 128 -1.28 18.55 -8.85
CA ASP A 128 -2.50 19.32 -9.12
C ASP A 128 -3.08 19.04 -10.51
N THR A 129 -2.25 18.68 -11.47
CA THR A 129 -2.68 18.36 -12.84
C THR A 129 -2.62 16.86 -13.11
N GLU A 130 -3.49 16.36 -14.00
CA GLU A 130 -3.40 14.97 -14.44
C GLU A 130 -2.11 14.69 -15.22
N GLU A 131 -1.62 15.66 -15.99
CA GLU A 131 -0.38 15.57 -16.76
C GLU A 131 0.85 15.36 -15.87
N ASP A 132 0.95 16.08 -14.75
CA ASP A 132 2.02 15.88 -13.78
C ASP A 132 1.91 14.50 -13.12
N GLN A 133 0.68 14.06 -12.81
CA GLN A 133 0.44 12.74 -12.23
C GLN A 133 0.85 11.62 -13.18
N ASP A 134 0.48 11.72 -14.46
CA ASP A 134 0.85 10.74 -15.49
C ASP A 134 2.37 10.74 -15.72
N THR A 135 2.99 11.92 -15.79
CA THR A 135 4.45 12.06 -15.88
C THR A 135 5.14 11.38 -14.69
N ALA A 136 4.64 11.56 -13.47
CA ALA A 136 5.19 10.93 -12.28
C ALA A 136 5.03 9.40 -12.30
N ILE A 137 3.90 8.89 -12.79
CA ILE A 137 3.66 7.45 -12.98
C ILE A 137 4.63 6.89 -14.02
N GLU A 138 4.77 7.54 -15.17
CA GLU A 138 5.67 7.10 -16.25
C GLU A 138 7.14 7.04 -15.79
N ILE A 139 7.60 8.05 -15.03
CA ILE A 139 8.95 8.05 -14.46
C ILE A 139 9.09 6.92 -13.44
N ALA A 140 8.10 6.74 -12.56
CA ALA A 140 8.13 5.69 -11.55
C ALA A 140 8.21 4.29 -12.17
N ASP A 141 7.42 4.02 -13.21
CA ASP A 141 7.39 2.73 -13.90
C ASP A 141 8.65 2.50 -14.74
N ARG A 142 9.12 3.52 -15.46
CA ARG A 142 10.34 3.44 -16.30
C ARG A 142 11.58 3.18 -15.45
N ASP A 143 11.72 3.88 -14.33
CA ASP A 143 12.93 3.86 -13.50
C ASP A 143 12.81 2.88 -12.32
N GLY A 144 11.67 2.18 -12.17
CA GLY A 144 11.44 1.19 -11.12
C GLY A 144 11.47 1.78 -9.71
N LEU A 145 10.96 3.00 -9.55
CA LEU A 145 11.10 3.77 -8.31
C LEU A 145 10.32 3.14 -7.15
N THR A 146 10.94 3.13 -5.97
CA THR A 146 10.26 2.82 -4.71
C THR A 146 9.27 3.93 -4.34
N VAL A 147 8.29 3.62 -3.47
CA VAL A 147 7.34 4.62 -2.95
C VAL A 147 8.03 5.84 -2.31
N ALA A 148 9.20 5.63 -1.69
CA ALA A 148 9.98 6.72 -1.10
C ALA A 148 10.54 7.65 -2.17
N GLU A 149 11.09 7.09 -3.25
CA GLU A 149 11.63 7.86 -4.38
C GLU A 149 10.53 8.59 -5.14
N VAL A 150 9.35 7.97 -5.33
CA VAL A 150 8.19 8.64 -5.92
C VAL A 150 7.75 9.86 -5.10
N ARG A 151 7.82 9.79 -3.77
CA ARG A 151 7.52 10.95 -2.90
C ARG A 151 8.54 12.07 -3.07
N GLU A 152 9.82 11.75 -3.26
CA GLU A 152 10.84 12.77 -3.54
C GLU A 152 10.66 13.36 -4.95
N LEU A 153 10.37 12.53 -5.96
CA LEU A 153 10.04 13.00 -7.31
C LEU A 153 8.88 14.00 -7.29
N VAL A 154 7.77 13.67 -6.61
CA VAL A 154 6.61 14.57 -6.47
C VAL A 154 6.99 15.88 -5.80
N LYS A 155 7.88 15.87 -4.79
CA LYS A 155 8.37 17.12 -4.18
C LYS A 155 9.17 17.96 -5.17
N THR A 156 10.05 17.33 -5.94
CA THR A 156 10.84 18.01 -6.98
C THR A 156 9.94 18.63 -8.05
N MET A 157 8.93 17.90 -8.52
CA MET A 157 7.95 18.40 -9.50
C MET A 157 7.16 19.61 -8.97
N LYS A 158 6.89 19.65 -7.66
CA LYS A 158 6.27 20.79 -6.98
C LYS A 158 7.21 21.97 -6.73
N GLY A 159 8.47 21.89 -7.17
CA GLY A 159 9.49 22.88 -6.85
C GLY A 159 9.86 22.94 -5.36
N THR A 160 9.51 21.90 -4.59
CA THR A 160 9.99 21.79 -3.20
C THR A 160 11.44 21.34 -3.24
N PRO A 161 12.39 22.12 -2.70
CA PRO A 161 13.78 21.72 -2.71
C PRO A 161 13.95 20.40 -1.95
N PRO A 162 14.83 19.50 -2.44
CA PRO A 162 15.11 18.25 -1.75
C PRO A 162 15.54 18.54 -0.33
N LYS A 163 15.13 17.68 0.61
CA LYS A 163 15.56 17.83 2.00
C LYS A 163 17.10 17.77 2.03
N PRO A 164 17.78 18.73 2.69
CA PRO A 164 19.23 18.69 2.76
C PRO A 164 19.67 17.36 3.37
N GLU A 165 20.66 16.74 2.72
CA GLU A 165 21.23 15.48 3.17
C GLU A 165 21.79 15.65 4.58
N LYS A 166 21.44 14.73 5.49
CA LYS A 166 21.97 14.80 6.84
C LYS A 166 23.44 14.40 6.81
N VAL A 167 24.28 15.29 7.34
CA VAL A 167 25.69 15.02 7.58
C VAL A 167 25.86 14.66 9.05
N TYR A 168 26.41 13.48 9.31
CA TYR A 168 26.76 12.98 10.63
C TYR A 168 28.24 13.24 10.86
N ARG A 169 28.57 13.83 12.01
CA ARG A 169 29.95 14.00 12.45
C ARG A 169 30.28 12.90 13.44
N ILE A 170 31.17 12.01 13.04
CA ILE A 170 31.61 10.87 13.84
C ILE A 170 33.08 11.08 14.20
N PRO A 171 33.43 11.22 15.49
CA PRO A 171 34.84 11.30 15.88
C PRO A 171 35.51 9.94 15.70
N CYS A 172 36.69 9.93 15.09
CA CYS A 172 37.53 8.75 14.97
C CYS A 172 38.00 8.30 16.37
N ILE A 173 37.71 7.06 16.74
CA ILE A 173 38.05 6.49 18.06
C ILE A 173 39.57 6.39 18.32
N HIS A 174 40.40 6.46 17.28
CA HIS A 174 41.86 6.30 17.39
C HIS A 174 42.63 7.62 17.40
N CYS A 175 42.13 8.67 16.74
CA CYS A 175 42.85 9.94 16.60
C CYS A 175 42.02 11.18 16.93
N GLY A 176 40.74 11.04 17.25
CA GLY A 176 39.85 12.16 17.59
C GLY A 176 39.49 13.07 16.41
N ALA A 177 39.98 12.78 15.20
CA ALA A 177 39.61 13.52 14.00
C ALA A 177 38.11 13.36 13.69
N GLU A 178 37.43 14.45 13.35
CA GLU A 178 36.03 14.39 12.92
C GLU A 178 35.95 13.86 11.48
N MET A 179 35.13 12.84 11.26
CA MET A 179 34.73 12.38 9.94
C MET A 179 33.31 12.85 9.67
N GLU A 180 33.08 13.40 8.48
CA GLU A 180 31.74 13.65 7.97
C GLU A 180 31.29 12.44 7.16
N ILE A 181 30.11 11.93 7.48
CA ILE A 181 29.45 10.84 6.77
C ILE A 181 28.04 11.30 6.42
N THR A 182 27.61 11.08 5.18
CA THR A 182 26.25 11.43 4.76
C THR A 182 25.24 10.32 5.09
N GLU A 183 23.95 10.66 5.12
CA GLU A 183 22.89 9.66 5.32
C GLU A 183 22.87 8.60 4.20
N SER A 184 23.23 8.96 2.96
CA SER A 184 23.35 8.00 1.86
C SER A 184 24.54 7.07 2.03
N GLU A 185 25.69 7.55 2.49
CA GLU A 185 26.87 6.72 2.80
C GLU A 185 26.61 5.73 3.94
N LEU A 186 25.84 6.13 4.96
CA LEU A 186 25.40 5.23 6.02
C LEU A 186 24.49 4.13 5.50
N ARG A 187 23.53 4.46 4.64
CA ARG A 187 22.59 3.48 4.05
C ARG A 187 23.26 2.57 3.02
N GLY A 188 24.24 3.09 2.28
CA GLY A 188 25.03 2.37 1.30
C GLY A 188 26.12 1.48 1.90
N SER A 189 26.30 1.46 3.22
CA SER A 189 27.36 0.67 3.88
C SER A 189 27.17 -0.85 3.85
N HIS A 190 26.10 -1.36 3.22
CA HIS A 190 26.05 -2.76 2.78
C HIS A 190 26.83 -3.01 1.46
N GLU A 191 27.13 -1.96 0.69
CA GLU A 191 27.98 -2.00 -0.51
C GLU A 191 28.98 -0.82 -0.49
N ALA A 192 30.03 -0.95 0.33
CA ALA A 192 31.32 -0.27 0.19
C ALA A 192 31.34 1.28 0.08
N ALA A 193 31.16 1.99 1.20
CA ALA A 193 31.57 3.40 1.32
C ALA A 193 32.95 3.51 2.02
N ARG A 194 33.95 4.12 1.36
CA ARG A 194 35.22 4.54 2.00
C ARG A 194 35.09 5.99 2.43
N PRO A 195 35.29 6.34 3.71
CA PRO A 195 35.19 7.71 4.17
C PRO A 195 36.28 8.61 3.54
N VAL A 196 35.89 9.82 3.13
CA VAL A 196 36.81 10.83 2.59
C VAL A 196 37.34 11.70 3.74
N PRO A 197 38.66 11.77 3.97
CA PRO A 197 39.22 12.57 5.05
C PRO A 197 39.18 14.07 4.74
N ILE A 198 38.82 14.87 5.75
CA ILE A 198 38.83 16.33 5.72
C ILE A 198 40.29 16.81 5.75
N LYS A 199 40.70 17.63 4.78
CA LYS A 199 41.96 18.40 4.87
C LYS A 199 41.69 19.65 5.70
N VAL A 200 42.33 19.71 6.88
CA VAL A 200 42.42 20.89 7.75
C VAL A 200 43.41 21.88 7.18
#